data_AF-A0A7C5VR96-F1
#
_entry.id   AF-A0A7C5VR96-F1
#
_cell.length_a   1.000
_cell.length_b   1.000
_cell.length_c   1.000
_cell.angle_alpha   90.00
_cell.angle_beta   90.00
_cell.angle_gamma   90.00
#
_symmetry.space_group_name_H-M   'P 1'
#
loop_
_entity.id
_entity.type
_entity.pdbx_description
1 polymer ?
#
loop_
_entity_poly.entity_id
_entity_poly.type
_entity_poly.pdbx_seq_one_letter_code
_entity_poly.pdbx_strand_id
1 'polypeptide(L)'
;MVQSNSKEVYLDPNKRHDFVLLFDVRDGNPNGDPDPDNLPRIDPETMHGLVTDVCLKRKIRDYIIVTKQGEEGYDIFIRSETFLNALIEKAASEAQPDLAKSSRATISCLMPKNGN
;
A
#
# COMPACT_ATOMS: atom_id res chain seq x y z
N MET A 1 11.59 -15.76 -41.73
CA MET A 1 11.72 -16.30 -40.36
C MET A 1 12.19 -15.16 -39.47
N VAL A 2 11.27 -14.46 -38.81
CA VAL A 2 11.55 -13.55 -37.69
C VAL A 2 10.55 -13.95 -36.62
N GLN A 3 11.01 -14.70 -35.62
CA GLN A 3 10.22 -14.95 -34.43
C GLN A 3 10.39 -13.74 -33.52
N SER A 4 9.48 -12.79 -33.63
CA SER A 4 9.39 -11.66 -32.70
C SER A 4 8.90 -12.17 -31.36
N ASN A 5 9.81 -12.37 -30.41
CA ASN A 5 9.46 -12.68 -29.03
C ASN A 5 8.98 -11.39 -28.36
N SER A 6 7.69 -11.10 -28.51
CA SER A 6 6.99 -9.91 -28.06
C SER A 6 6.70 -9.92 -26.55
N LYS A 7 7.73 -10.11 -25.70
CA LYS A 7 7.57 -9.65 -24.32
C LYS A 7 7.47 -8.13 -24.40
N GLU A 8 6.32 -7.62 -24.00
CA GLU A 8 5.94 -6.24 -24.17
C GLU A 8 7.01 -5.33 -23.57
N VAL A 9 7.52 -4.39 -24.36
CA VAL A 9 8.68 -3.55 -23.99
C VAL A 9 8.48 -2.84 -22.65
N TYR A 10 7.23 -2.56 -22.27
CA TYR A 10 6.85 -1.92 -21.01
C TYR A 10 6.96 -2.80 -19.76
N LEU A 11 7.28 -4.10 -19.91
CA LEU A 11 7.50 -5.02 -18.78
C LEU A 11 8.99 -5.24 -18.46
N ASP A 12 9.90 -4.58 -19.18
CA ASP A 12 11.35 -4.75 -19.00
C ASP A 12 11.89 -3.83 -17.90
N PRO A 13 12.32 -4.35 -16.73
CA PRO A 13 12.82 -3.52 -15.64
C PRO A 13 14.20 -2.88 -15.93
N ASN A 14 14.90 -3.31 -16.97
CA ASN A 14 16.20 -2.74 -17.36
C ASN A 14 16.06 -1.49 -18.24
N LYS A 15 14.83 -1.14 -18.62
CA LYS A 15 14.53 0.05 -19.42
C LYS A 15 13.92 1.12 -18.55
N ARG A 16 14.26 2.37 -18.84
CA ARG A 16 13.58 3.53 -18.27
C ARG A 16 12.21 3.67 -18.91
N HIS A 17 11.17 3.78 -18.09
CA HIS A 17 9.79 4.01 -18.51
C HIS A 17 9.34 5.38 -18.01
N ASP A 18 8.99 6.25 -18.94
CA ASP A 18 8.33 7.53 -18.64
C ASP A 18 6.92 7.48 -19.23
N PHE A 19 5.93 7.99 -18.52
CA PHE A 19 4.54 7.98 -18.97
C PHE A 19 3.79 9.25 -18.53
N VAL A 20 2.75 9.59 -19.28
CA VAL A 20 1.81 10.66 -18.92
C VAL A 20 0.45 10.02 -18.70
N LEU A 21 -0.13 10.23 -17.52
CA LEU A 21 -1.48 9.78 -17.18
C LEU A 21 -2.44 10.96 -17.31
N LEU A 22 -3.38 10.87 -18.24
CA LEU A 22 -4.48 11.83 -18.39
C LEU A 22 -5.76 11.19 -17.87
N PHE A 23 -6.46 11.88 -16.98
CA PHE A 23 -7.76 11.47 -16.47
C PHE A 23 -8.62 12.71 -16.21
N ASP A 24 -9.94 12.57 -16.37
CA ASP A 24 -10.92 13.59 -16.02
C ASP A 24 -11.77 13.14 -14.82
N VAL A 25 -12.37 14.12 -14.15
CA VAL A 25 -13.36 13.88 -13.10
C VAL A 25 -14.54 14.79 -13.38
N ARG A 26 -15.75 14.24 -13.30
CA ARG A 26 -17.01 14.96 -13.43
C ARG A 26 -17.75 14.87 -12.12
N ASP A 27 -18.24 16.01 -11.64
CA ASP A 27 -19.07 16.13 -10.43
C ASP A 27 -18.53 15.38 -9.20
N GLY A 28 -17.20 15.42 -9.00
CA GLY A 28 -16.54 14.67 -7.93
C GLY A 28 -15.26 15.32 -7.44
N ASN A 29 -14.78 14.86 -6.27
CA ASN A 29 -13.53 15.31 -5.69
C ASN A 29 -12.43 14.27 -5.89
N PRO A 30 -11.44 14.49 -6.78
CA PRO A 30 -10.35 13.53 -7.02
C PRO A 30 -9.41 13.36 -5.83
N ASN A 31 -9.24 14.42 -5.04
CA ASN A 31 -8.23 14.53 -4.00
C ASN A 31 -8.67 15.55 -2.94
N GLY A 32 -9.29 15.05 -1.88
CA GLY A 32 -9.73 15.86 -0.75
C GLY A 32 -8.58 16.47 0.04
N ASP A 33 -8.76 17.72 0.43
CA ASP A 33 -7.90 18.40 1.38
C ASP A 33 -8.43 18.18 2.83
N PRO A 34 -7.63 17.59 3.74
CA PRO A 34 -8.06 17.34 5.11
C PRO A 34 -8.27 18.63 5.92
N ASP A 35 -7.73 19.77 5.51
CA ASP A 35 -7.83 21.02 6.27
C ASP A 35 -9.15 21.77 5.99
N PRO A 36 -9.50 22.15 4.73
CA PRO A 36 -10.74 22.83 4.40
C PRO A 36 -11.85 21.83 4.04
N ASP A 37 -12.42 21.16 5.03
CA ASP A 37 -13.69 20.40 4.91
C ASP A 37 -13.77 19.47 3.68
N ASN A 38 -12.68 18.77 3.35
CA ASN A 38 -12.60 17.83 2.23
C ASN A 38 -12.92 18.46 0.86
N LEU A 39 -12.62 19.75 0.65
CA LEU A 39 -12.67 20.38 -0.66
C LEU A 39 -11.59 19.82 -1.61
N PRO A 40 -11.74 19.96 -2.94
CA PRO A 40 -10.67 19.63 -3.87
C PRO A 40 -9.42 20.45 -3.58
N ARG A 41 -8.26 19.79 -3.54
CA ARG A 41 -6.98 20.48 -3.38
C ARG A 41 -6.70 21.42 -4.54
N ILE A 42 -6.21 22.61 -4.22
CA ILE A 42 -5.83 23.64 -5.19
C ILE A 42 -4.39 24.06 -4.88
N ASP A 43 -3.58 24.22 -5.92
CA ASP A 43 -2.25 24.81 -5.80
C ASP A 43 -2.36 26.34 -5.63
N PRO A 44 -1.86 26.94 -4.53
CA PRO A 44 -2.02 28.37 -4.25
C PRO A 44 -1.30 29.28 -5.25
N GLU A 45 -0.28 28.80 -5.97
CA GLU A 45 0.46 29.62 -6.93
C GLU A 45 -0.23 29.68 -8.30
N THR A 46 -0.65 28.52 -8.81
CA THR A 46 -1.23 28.40 -10.16
C THR A 46 -2.76 28.41 -10.19
N MET A 47 -3.40 28.25 -9.02
CA MET A 47 -4.85 28.10 -8.86
C MET A 47 -5.46 26.90 -9.62
N HIS A 48 -4.64 25.93 -10.01
CA HIS A 48 -5.10 24.68 -10.61
C HIS A 48 -5.41 23.62 -9.55
N GLY A 49 -6.34 22.73 -9.87
CA GLY A 49 -6.62 21.55 -9.04
C GLY A 49 -5.41 20.63 -8.94
N LEU A 50 -5.06 20.22 -7.73
CA LEU A 50 -3.87 19.41 -7.46
C LEU A 50 -4.26 18.00 -7.01
N VAL A 51 -3.81 17.01 -7.78
CA VAL A 51 -3.85 15.60 -7.35
C VAL A 51 -2.45 15.18 -6.92
N THR A 52 -2.29 14.88 -5.64
CA THR A 52 -0.99 14.53 -5.08
C THR A 52 -0.55 13.14 -5.52
N ASP A 53 0.75 12.93 -5.58
CA ASP A 53 1.35 11.63 -5.89
C ASP A 53 0.94 10.56 -4.86
N VAL A 54 0.82 10.93 -3.58
CA VAL A 54 0.33 10.05 -2.51
C VAL A 54 -1.09 9.56 -2.80
N CYS A 55 -1.97 10.43 -3.33
CA CYS A 55 -3.33 10.06 -3.71
C CYS A 55 -3.32 9.02 -4.85
N LEU A 56 -2.52 9.24 -5.90
CA LEU A 56 -2.40 8.30 -7.01
C LEU A 56 -1.78 6.96 -6.58
N LYS A 57 -0.71 6.99 -5.78
CA LYS A 57 -0.07 5.79 -5.22
C LYS A 57 -1.04 4.98 -4.36
N ARG A 58 -1.96 5.64 -3.64
CA ARG A 58 -3.01 4.96 -2.88
C ARG A 58 -4.03 4.29 -3.80
N LYS A 59 -4.54 4.99 -4.83
CA LYS A 59 -5.48 4.42 -5.80
C LYS A 59 -4.91 3.20 -6.54
N ILE A 60 -3.65 3.26 -6.97
CA ILE A 60 -2.96 2.13 -7.62
C ILE A 60 -2.86 0.94 -6.67
N ARG A 61 -2.50 1.18 -5.41
CA ARG A 61 -2.39 0.14 -4.39
C ARG A 61 -3.73 -0.52 -4.09
N ASP A 62 -4.76 0.28 -3.88
CA ASP A 62 -6.12 -0.20 -3.62
C ASP A 62 -6.63 -1.02 -4.81
N TYR A 63 -6.37 -0.57 -6.05
CA TYR A 63 -6.68 -1.33 -7.27
C TYR A 63 -5.99 -2.69 -7.30
N ILE A 64 -4.68 -2.77 -7.01
CA ILE A 64 -3.95 -4.05 -6.97
C ILE A 64 -4.53 -4.95 -5.87
N ILE A 65 -4.80 -4.42 -4.67
CA ILE A 65 -5.40 -5.20 -3.58
C ILE A 65 -6.74 -5.79 -4.00
N VAL A 66 -7.59 -5.03 -4.68
CA VAL A 66 -8.91 -5.50 -5.11
C VAL A 66 -8.81 -6.50 -6.27
N THR A 67 -7.91 -6.29 -7.22
CA THR A 67 -7.84 -7.10 -8.45
C THR A 67 -6.93 -8.33 -8.34
N LYS A 68 -5.95 -8.32 -7.44
CA LYS A 68 -4.92 -9.36 -7.26
C LYS A 68 -4.99 -10.06 -5.91
N GLN A 69 -6.14 -9.96 -5.26
CA GLN A 69 -6.39 -10.47 -3.92
C GLN A 69 -6.06 -11.98 -3.82
N GLY A 70 -5.01 -12.31 -3.07
CA GLY A 70 -4.56 -13.70 -2.86
C GLY A 70 -3.64 -14.28 -3.95
N GLU A 71 -3.27 -13.50 -4.97
CA GLU A 71 -2.23 -13.92 -5.92
C GLU A 71 -0.84 -13.79 -5.28
N GLU A 72 -0.03 -14.84 -5.42
CA GLU A 72 1.35 -14.85 -4.93
C GLU A 72 2.18 -13.75 -5.63
N GLY A 73 2.95 -12.99 -4.85
CA GLY A 73 3.77 -11.87 -5.35
C GLY A 73 3.07 -10.52 -5.47
N TYR A 74 1.76 -10.44 -5.22
CA TYR A 74 1.00 -9.17 -5.24
C TYR A 74 0.57 -8.70 -3.84
N ASP A 75 1.11 -9.32 -2.79
CA ASP A 75 0.74 -8.95 -1.42
C ASP A 75 1.33 -7.58 -1.03
N ILE A 76 0.49 -6.73 -0.42
CA ILE A 76 0.86 -5.36 -0.06
C ILE A 76 0.91 -5.20 1.44
N PHE A 77 2.04 -4.70 1.94
CA PHE A 77 2.32 -4.56 3.36
C PHE A 77 1.51 -3.45 4.04
N ILE A 78 1.35 -2.30 3.39
CA ILE A 78 0.63 -1.15 3.97
C ILE A 78 -0.83 -1.18 3.52
N ARG A 79 -1.73 -1.53 4.45
CA ARG A 79 -3.19 -1.62 4.24
C ARG A 79 -3.95 -0.67 5.17
N SER A 80 -5.13 -0.26 4.74
CA SER A 80 -5.94 0.73 5.48
C SER A 80 -6.60 0.18 6.75
N GLU A 81 -6.76 -1.14 6.87
CA GLU A 81 -7.60 -1.77 7.92
C GLU A 81 -6.82 -2.65 8.90
N THR A 82 -5.50 -2.75 8.76
CA THR A 82 -4.67 -3.60 9.63
C THR A 82 -3.53 -2.80 10.24
N PHE A 83 -3.37 -2.91 11.56
CA PHE A 83 -2.21 -2.34 12.25
C PHE A 83 -0.93 -2.99 11.74
N LEU A 84 0.06 -2.16 11.40
CA LEU A 84 1.34 -2.62 10.86
C LEU A 84 2.04 -3.62 11.79
N ASN A 85 1.96 -3.37 13.09
CA ASN A 85 2.57 -4.22 14.11
C ASN A 85 2.02 -5.65 14.07
N ALA A 86 0.72 -5.82 13.81
CA ALA A 86 0.12 -7.15 13.70
C ALA A 86 0.67 -7.93 12.49
N LEU A 87 0.91 -7.25 11.37
CA LEU A 87 1.53 -7.86 10.18
C LEU A 87 3.00 -8.21 10.43
N ILE A 88 3.74 -7.34 11.13
CA ILE A 88 5.14 -7.60 11.51
C ILE A 88 5.22 -8.81 12.44
N GLU A 89 4.38 -8.87 13.48
CA GLU A 89 4.33 -9.98 14.41
C GLU A 89 3.97 -11.30 13.71
N LYS A 90 2.99 -11.26 12.81
CA LYS A 90 2.62 -12.42 11.98
C LYS A 90 3.80 -12.90 11.14
N ALA A 91 4.43 -12.01 10.36
CA ALA A 91 5.58 -12.35 9.54
C ALA A 91 6.77 -12.87 10.37
N ALA A 92 7.03 -12.28 11.53
CA ALA A 92 8.07 -12.73 12.45
C ALA A 92 7.79 -14.14 12.99
N SER A 93 6.53 -14.44 13.32
CA SER A 93 6.12 -15.77 13.79
C SER A 93 6.20 -16.83 12.69
N GLU A 94 5.97 -16.46 11.44
CA GLU A 94 6.07 -17.35 10.28
C GLU A 94 7.54 -17.60 9.87
N ALA A 95 8.40 -16.57 9.93
CA ALA A 95 9.81 -16.68 9.54
C ALA A 95 10.66 -17.41 10.59
N GLN A 96 10.39 -17.19 11.88
CA GLN A 96 11.11 -17.79 13.00
C GLN A 96 10.14 -18.26 14.09
N PRO A 97 9.50 -19.44 13.90
CA PRO A 97 8.52 -19.97 14.85
C PRO A 97 9.11 -20.26 16.23
N ASP A 98 10.43 -20.43 16.34
CA ASP A 98 11.12 -20.82 17.57
C ASP A 98 11.36 -19.63 18.52
N LEU A 99 11.55 -18.40 18.00
CA LEU A 99 11.71 -17.18 18.80
C LEU A 99 10.36 -16.67 19.37
N ALA A 100 9.27 -16.87 18.64
CA ALA A 100 7.92 -16.46 19.05
C ALA A 100 7.40 -17.21 20.31
N LYS A 101 7.89 -18.44 20.55
CA LYS A 101 7.54 -19.21 21.75
C LYS A 101 8.29 -18.73 23.00
N SER A 102 9.49 -18.16 22.83
CA SER A 102 10.34 -17.73 23.94
C SER A 102 9.83 -16.44 24.60
N SER A 103 9.44 -15.44 23.81
CA SER A 103 8.99 -14.14 24.33
C SER A 103 7.64 -14.19 25.04
N ARG A 104 6.72 -15.05 24.59
CA ARG A 104 5.39 -15.23 25.21
C ARG A 104 5.47 -15.87 26.60
N ALA A 105 6.44 -16.77 26.82
CA ALA A 105 6.73 -17.36 28.12
C ALA A 105 7.30 -16.32 29.12
N THR A 106 8.14 -15.39 28.65
CA THR A 106 8.71 -14.33 29.49
C THR A 106 7.66 -13.29 29.90
N ILE A 107 6.78 -12.87 28.97
CA ILE A 107 5.73 -11.88 29.29
C ILE A 107 4.68 -12.47 30.25
N SER A 108 4.36 -13.76 30.13
CA SER A 108 3.52 -14.49 31.10
C SER A 108 4.11 -14.54 32.51
N CYS A 109 5.44 -14.43 32.65
CA CYS A 109 6.12 -14.39 33.95
C CYS A 109 6.20 -12.97 34.53
N LEU A 110 6.15 -11.94 33.68
CA LEU A 110 6.23 -10.52 34.08
C LEU A 110 4.87 -9.88 34.40
N MET A 111 3.77 -10.50 33.98
CA MET A 111 2.43 -10.03 34.32
C MET A 111 2.06 -10.59 35.71
N PRO A 112 1.77 -9.75 36.72
CA PRO A 112 1.38 -10.22 38.04
C PRO A 112 0.10 -11.06 37.90
N LYS A 113 0.16 -12.31 38.34
CA LYS A 113 -1.05 -13.12 38.47
C LYS A 113 -1.85 -12.52 39.59
N ASN A 114 -2.89 -11.75 39.25
CA ASN A 114 -3.91 -11.35 40.20
C ASN A 114 -4.52 -12.64 40.74
N GLY A 115 -4.13 -12.96 41.98
CA GLY A 115 -4.69 -14.07 42.74
C GLY A 115 -6.13 -13.77 43.12
N ASN A 116 -6.92 -14.84 43.06
CA ASN A 116 -8.30 -15.04 43.51
C ASN A 116 -8.89 -13.97 44.46
#